data_AF-A0A9D6A104-F1
#
_entry.id   AF-A0A9D6A104-F1
#
_cell.length_a   1.000
_cell.length_b   1.000
_cell.length_c   1.000
_cell.angle_alpha   90.00
_cell.angle_beta   90.00
_cell.angle_gamma   90.00
#
_symmetry.space_group_name_H-M   'P 1'
#
loop_
_entity.id
_entity.type
_entity.pdbx_description
1 polymer ?
#
loop_
_entity_poly.entity_id
_entity_poly.type
_entity_poly.pdbx_seq_one_letter_code
_entity_poly.pdbx_strand_id
1 'polypeptide(L)'
;MKALLLSLGLLSLPLTLGAQTPKARTTQLQQDFALKQRSFPRGGFFDIFQQQLQPAERSALEFLYAYMPSSDLLNRSGDYYLANVRTTLRARQELPWGKAIPEREWRHFVLPLRVNNEALDDFRTARYAELRDRVRGLSLREAILEVNHWCHEHVTYNPSDARTSSPLCTLASATGRCGEESTLLVAALRTIGIPARQVYTPRWAHTDDNHAWVEAWVDGHWHFLGACEPEPVLDLAWFNAPVSRAILVHTKAFGRYD
;
A
#
# COMPACT_ATOMS: atom_id res chain seq x y z
N MET A 1 22.19 72.64 53.09
CA MET A 1 21.58 71.35 52.70
C MET A 1 21.77 71.18 51.20
N LYS A 2 22.47 70.11 50.80
CA LYS A 2 22.89 69.80 49.42
C LYS A 2 21.74 69.10 48.67
N ALA A 3 21.54 69.40 47.38
CA ALA A 3 20.85 68.50 46.45
C ALA A 3 21.52 68.62 45.07
N LEU A 4 22.29 67.59 44.71
CA LEU A 4 22.91 67.38 43.41
C LEU A 4 21.86 66.66 42.53
N LEU A 5 21.50 67.23 41.39
CA LEU A 5 20.66 66.58 40.38
C LEU A 5 21.57 65.88 39.36
N LEU A 6 21.67 64.55 39.43
CA LEU A 6 22.25 63.71 38.39
C LEU A 6 21.17 63.33 37.37
N SER A 7 21.33 63.76 36.12
CA SER A 7 20.55 63.27 34.98
C SER A 7 21.17 61.97 34.44
N LEU A 8 20.50 60.83 34.63
CA LEU A 8 20.83 59.59 33.92
C LEU A 8 20.19 59.59 32.53
N GLY A 9 21.02 59.62 31.49
CA GLY A 9 20.60 59.31 30.12
C GLY A 9 20.47 57.79 29.95
N LEU A 10 19.26 57.31 29.66
CA LEU A 10 18.98 55.93 29.27
C LEU A 10 19.23 55.79 27.75
N LEU A 11 20.37 55.21 27.37
CA LEU A 11 20.58 54.68 26.02
C LEU A 11 19.83 53.34 25.89
N SER A 12 18.73 53.33 25.14
CA SER A 12 18.06 52.09 24.72
C SER A 12 18.76 51.53 23.47
N LEU A 13 19.56 50.47 23.63
CA LEU A 13 19.97 49.63 22.49
C LEU A 13 18.81 48.68 22.13
N PRO A 14 18.41 48.58 20.85
CA PRO A 14 17.44 47.58 20.43
C PRO A 14 18.13 46.21 20.39
N LEU A 15 17.71 45.31 21.27
CA LEU A 15 18.06 43.89 21.21
C LEU A 15 17.27 43.27 20.05
N THR A 16 17.89 43.11 18.89
CA THR A 16 17.30 42.35 17.79
C THR A 16 17.38 40.86 18.14
N LEU A 17 16.32 40.33 18.78
CA LEU A 17 16.10 38.88 18.81
C LEU A 17 15.89 38.41 17.36
N GLY A 18 16.95 37.88 16.75
CA GLY A 18 16.82 37.10 15.54
C GLY A 18 15.95 35.88 15.84
N ALA A 19 14.69 35.94 15.44
CA ALA A 19 13.81 34.77 15.44
C ALA A 19 14.43 33.74 14.48
N GLN A 20 15.15 32.76 15.03
CA GLN A 20 15.49 31.56 14.29
C GLN A 20 14.17 30.84 13.98
N THR A 21 13.71 30.96 12.74
CA THR A 21 12.64 30.10 12.22
C THR A 21 13.03 28.65 12.51
N PRO A 22 12.20 27.87 13.23
CA PRO A 22 12.53 26.49 13.54
C PRO A 22 12.69 25.74 12.22
N LYS A 23 13.86 25.16 11.97
CA LYS A 23 14.07 24.24 10.84
C LYS A 23 12.99 23.18 10.92
N ALA A 24 12.15 23.09 9.89
CA ALA A 24 11.10 22.07 9.81
C ALA A 24 11.74 20.69 10.06
N ARG A 25 11.29 20.01 11.12
CA ARG A 25 11.84 18.73 11.54
C ARG A 25 11.54 17.71 10.45
N THR A 26 12.58 17.16 9.84
CA THR A 26 12.47 16.14 8.77
C THR A 26 11.67 14.94 9.30
N THR A 27 10.63 14.56 8.57
CA THR A 27 9.78 13.41 8.92
C THR A 27 10.56 12.09 8.83
N GLN A 28 10.11 11.05 9.54
CA GLN A 28 10.76 9.73 9.47
C GLN A 28 10.78 9.17 8.04
N LEU A 29 9.68 9.36 7.30
CA LEU A 29 9.60 8.97 5.89
C LEU A 29 10.70 9.62 5.04
N GLN A 30 10.92 10.92 5.21
CA GLN A 30 11.97 11.65 4.47
C GLN A 30 13.37 11.13 4.82
N GLN A 31 13.60 10.72 6.08
CA GLN A 31 14.86 10.12 6.49
C GLN A 31 15.07 8.74 5.85
N ASP A 32 14.05 7.89 5.88
CA ASP A 32 14.08 6.54 5.30
C ASP A 32 14.25 6.61 3.77
N PHE A 33 13.56 7.54 3.10
CA PHE A 33 13.74 7.83 1.67
C PHE A 33 15.17 8.27 1.35
N ALA A 34 15.72 9.24 2.09
CA ALA A 34 17.09 9.73 1.88
C ALA A 34 18.14 8.64 2.17
N LEU A 35 17.89 7.75 3.14
CA LEU A 35 18.73 6.57 3.38
C LEU A 35 18.70 5.64 2.16
N LYS A 36 17.51 5.29 1.65
CA LYS A 36 17.39 4.46 0.45
C LYS A 36 18.12 5.10 -0.75
N GLN A 37 17.92 6.38 -0.99
CA GLN A 37 18.56 7.09 -2.10
C GLN A 37 20.09 7.03 -2.03
N ARG A 38 20.67 7.20 -0.84
CA ARG A 38 22.13 7.09 -0.63
C ARG A 38 22.68 5.68 -0.86
N SER A 39 21.86 4.64 -0.67
CA SER A 39 22.25 3.26 -0.95
C SER A 39 22.37 2.96 -2.46
N PHE A 40 21.82 3.81 -3.33
CA PHE A 40 21.86 3.65 -4.79
C PHE A 40 22.43 4.91 -5.47
N PRO A 41 23.73 5.21 -5.31
CA PRO A 41 24.34 6.44 -5.81
C PRO A 41 24.49 6.49 -7.34
N ARG A 42 24.24 5.38 -8.04
CA ARG A 42 24.38 5.22 -9.50
C ARG A 42 23.13 4.58 -10.07
N GLY A 43 22.88 4.78 -11.37
CA GLY A 43 21.82 4.11 -12.13
C GLY A 43 20.54 4.91 -12.35
N GLY A 44 20.46 6.17 -11.88
CA GLY A 44 19.33 7.06 -12.18
C GLY A 44 17.98 6.61 -11.61
N PHE A 45 17.96 5.67 -10.65
CA PHE A 45 16.72 5.07 -10.15
C PHE A 45 15.74 6.08 -9.52
N PHE A 46 16.24 7.25 -9.08
CA PHE A 46 15.48 8.31 -8.43
C PHE A 46 15.20 9.52 -9.34
N ASP A 47 15.51 9.46 -10.64
CA ASP A 47 15.40 10.60 -11.55
C ASP A 47 13.95 11.11 -11.72
N ILE A 48 12.96 10.26 -11.44
CA ILE A 48 11.54 10.63 -11.42
C ILE A 48 11.25 11.82 -10.49
N PHE A 49 12.03 11.99 -9.42
CA PHE A 49 11.86 13.09 -8.46
C PHE A 49 12.39 14.43 -8.96
N GLN A 50 13.07 14.46 -10.11
CA GLN A 50 13.51 15.68 -10.81
C GLN A 50 12.41 16.24 -11.72
N GLN A 51 11.42 15.43 -12.08
CA GLN A 51 10.26 15.88 -12.85
C GLN A 51 9.31 16.72 -11.99
N GLN A 52 8.42 17.48 -12.63
CA GLN A 52 7.36 18.19 -11.94
C GLN A 52 6.29 17.20 -11.45
N LEU A 53 6.24 16.99 -10.14
CA LEU A 53 5.29 16.10 -9.47
C LEU A 53 4.28 16.92 -8.64
N GLN A 54 3.02 16.52 -8.67
CA GLN A 54 2.03 17.06 -7.73
C GLN A 54 2.39 16.65 -6.29
N PRO A 55 2.02 17.44 -5.27
CA PRO A 55 2.37 17.12 -3.88
C PRO A 55 1.94 15.72 -3.42
N ALA A 56 0.75 15.29 -3.86
CA ALA A 56 0.23 13.95 -3.56
C ALA A 56 1.02 12.84 -4.28
N GLU A 57 1.41 13.06 -5.55
CA GLU A 57 2.25 12.12 -6.31
C GLU A 57 3.62 11.97 -5.66
N ARG A 58 4.24 13.10 -5.30
CA ARG A 58 5.54 13.11 -4.62
C ARG A 58 5.47 12.38 -3.29
N SER A 59 4.47 12.67 -2.45
CA SER A 59 4.31 12.03 -1.14
C SER A 59 4.10 10.51 -1.26
N ALA A 60 3.36 10.05 -2.27
CA ALA A 60 3.14 8.63 -2.52
C ALA A 60 4.40 7.95 -3.07
N LEU A 61 5.10 8.59 -4.02
CA LEU A 61 6.36 8.08 -4.55
C LEU A 61 7.45 8.00 -3.48
N GLU A 62 7.61 9.02 -2.63
CA GLU A 62 8.57 9.00 -1.52
C GLU A 62 8.31 7.81 -0.59
N PHE A 63 7.04 7.52 -0.27
CA PHE A 63 6.65 6.35 0.51
C PHE A 63 7.01 5.03 -0.18
N LEU A 64 6.63 4.88 -1.46
CA LEU A 64 6.96 3.68 -2.23
C LEU A 64 8.48 3.47 -2.29
N TYR A 65 9.24 4.50 -2.63
CA TYR A 65 10.69 4.41 -2.80
C TYR A 65 11.43 4.15 -1.49
N ALA A 66 10.96 4.72 -0.39
CA ALA A 66 11.54 4.44 0.93
C ALA A 66 11.42 2.96 1.31
N TYR A 67 10.30 2.31 0.97
CA TYR A 67 9.92 1.02 1.56
C TYR A 67 9.77 -0.13 0.57
N MET A 68 9.84 0.10 -0.74
CA MET A 68 9.83 -0.98 -1.73
C MET A 68 11.10 -1.84 -1.63
N PRO A 69 11.01 -3.15 -1.89
CA PRO A 69 12.17 -4.00 -2.06
C PRO A 69 13.13 -3.44 -3.09
N SER A 70 14.42 -3.60 -2.85
CA SER A 70 15.43 -3.14 -3.80
C SER A 70 15.29 -3.82 -5.17
N SER A 71 14.79 -5.06 -5.23
CA SER A 71 14.47 -5.72 -6.51
C SER A 71 13.45 -4.95 -7.33
N ASP A 72 12.44 -4.35 -6.70
CA ASP A 72 11.39 -3.61 -7.39
C ASP A 72 11.97 -2.30 -7.95
N LEU A 73 12.77 -1.59 -7.15
CA LEU A 73 13.47 -0.37 -7.57
C LEU A 73 14.36 -0.62 -8.81
N LEU A 74 15.02 -1.77 -8.88
CA LEU A 74 15.94 -2.10 -9.96
C LEU A 74 15.24 -2.61 -11.23
N ASN A 75 14.05 -3.22 -11.10
CA ASN A 75 13.37 -3.89 -12.20
C ASN A 75 12.34 -3.02 -12.94
N ARG A 76 11.99 -1.84 -12.42
CA ARG A 76 10.94 -0.97 -12.98
C ARG A 76 11.37 0.49 -13.00
N SER A 77 10.89 1.23 -14.01
CA SER A 77 11.20 2.66 -14.17
C SER A 77 10.40 3.53 -13.21
N GLY A 78 10.86 4.78 -13.00
CA GLY A 78 10.10 5.76 -12.24
C GLY A 78 8.74 6.11 -12.85
N ASP A 79 8.65 6.14 -14.18
CA ASP A 79 7.39 6.37 -14.89
C ASP A 79 6.36 5.26 -14.63
N TYR A 80 6.81 4.00 -14.52
CA TYR A 80 5.95 2.88 -14.13
C TYR A 80 5.34 3.12 -12.74
N TYR A 81 6.14 3.54 -11.76
CA TYR A 81 5.64 3.84 -10.42
C TYR A 81 4.71 5.06 -10.42
N LEU A 82 5.04 6.11 -11.16
CA LEU A 82 4.20 7.30 -11.28
C LEU A 82 2.84 6.98 -11.90
N ALA A 83 2.78 6.15 -12.95
CA ALA A 83 1.53 5.72 -13.56
C ALA A 83 0.63 4.95 -12.57
N ASN A 84 1.23 4.07 -11.78
CA ASN A 84 0.54 3.33 -10.72
C ASN A 84 0.06 4.24 -9.58
N VAL A 85 0.88 5.21 -9.16
CA VAL A 85 0.51 6.23 -8.16
C VAL A 85 -0.68 7.06 -8.65
N ARG A 86 -0.63 7.53 -9.89
CA ARG A 86 -1.73 8.30 -10.51
C ARG A 86 -3.03 7.49 -10.54
N THR A 87 -2.96 6.22 -10.92
CA THR A 87 -4.12 5.32 -10.91
C THR A 87 -4.68 5.12 -9.50
N THR A 88 -3.80 4.99 -8.51
CA THR A 88 -4.18 4.83 -7.10
C THR A 88 -4.86 6.10 -6.55
N LEU A 89 -4.32 7.28 -6.88
CA LEU A 89 -4.91 8.57 -6.51
C LEU A 89 -6.24 8.81 -7.21
N ARG A 90 -6.34 8.42 -8.49
CA ARG A 90 -7.58 8.45 -9.27
C ARG A 90 -8.66 7.59 -8.63
N ALA A 91 -8.34 6.34 -8.27
CA ALA A 91 -9.26 5.46 -7.54
C ALA A 91 -9.76 6.11 -6.24
N ARG A 92 -8.86 6.74 -5.48
CA ARG A 92 -9.19 7.44 -4.24
C ARG A 92 -10.12 8.65 -4.46
N GLN A 93 -10.06 9.28 -5.63
CA GLN A 93 -10.90 10.43 -5.98
C GLN A 93 -12.26 10.02 -6.55
N GLU A 94 -12.29 9.00 -7.42
CA GLU A 94 -13.49 8.60 -8.16
C GLU A 94 -14.42 7.69 -7.35
N LEU A 95 -13.89 6.84 -6.46
CA LEU A 95 -14.68 5.80 -5.77
C LEU A 95 -15.24 6.29 -4.42
N PRO A 96 -16.46 5.87 -4.04
CA PRO A 96 -17.18 6.44 -2.91
C PRO A 96 -16.48 6.25 -1.56
N TRP A 97 -15.71 5.17 -1.38
CA TRP A 97 -14.94 4.91 -0.16
C TRP A 97 -13.60 5.64 -0.09
N GLY A 98 -13.11 6.24 -1.18
CA GLY A 98 -11.74 6.77 -1.25
C GLY A 98 -11.40 7.83 -0.18
N LYS A 99 -12.40 8.60 0.27
CA LYS A 99 -12.27 9.57 1.37
C LYS A 99 -12.43 8.94 2.76
N ALA A 100 -13.11 7.81 2.87
CA ALA A 100 -13.35 7.11 4.13
C ALA A 100 -12.15 6.27 4.56
N ILE A 101 -11.32 5.81 3.61
CA ILE A 101 -10.09 5.08 3.90
C ILE A 101 -9.07 6.02 4.56
N PRO A 102 -8.63 5.75 5.81
CA PRO A 102 -7.66 6.60 6.48
C PRO A 102 -6.28 6.51 5.81
N GLU A 103 -5.49 7.56 6.02
CA GLU A 103 -4.20 7.72 5.34
C GLU A 103 -3.21 6.59 5.64
N ARG A 104 -3.23 6.06 6.87
CA ARG A 104 -2.39 4.94 7.28
C ARG A 104 -2.71 3.71 6.42
N GLU A 105 -3.97 3.25 6.42
CA GLU A 105 -4.42 2.07 5.70
C GLU A 105 -4.19 2.22 4.19
N TRP A 106 -4.45 3.42 3.66
CA TRP A 106 -4.19 3.72 2.26
C TRP A 106 -2.70 3.59 1.90
N ARG A 107 -1.79 4.20 2.69
CA ARG A 107 -0.34 4.13 2.43
C ARG A 107 0.20 2.72 2.53
N HIS A 108 -0.23 1.96 3.53
CA HIS A 108 0.36 0.65 3.84
C HIS A 108 -0.27 -0.50 3.04
N PHE A 109 -1.54 -0.39 2.63
CA PHE A 109 -2.29 -1.51 2.07
C PHE A 109 -3.10 -1.20 0.81
N VAL A 110 -3.01 0.01 0.26
CA VAL A 110 -3.51 0.33 -1.10
C VAL A 110 -2.35 0.67 -2.03
N LEU A 111 -1.52 1.61 -1.59
CA LEU A 111 -0.44 2.16 -2.41
C LEU A 111 0.60 1.11 -2.88
N PRO A 112 1.07 0.16 -2.05
CA PRO A 112 2.09 -0.81 -2.48
C PRO A 112 1.59 -1.72 -3.60
N LEU A 113 2.45 -1.93 -4.60
CA LEU A 113 2.16 -2.78 -5.75
C LEU A 113 2.42 -4.26 -5.46
N ARG A 114 3.53 -4.54 -4.78
CA ARG A 114 3.89 -5.89 -4.37
C ARG A 114 2.94 -6.42 -3.31
N VAL A 115 2.61 -7.69 -3.43
CA VAL A 115 1.87 -8.47 -2.44
C VAL A 115 2.79 -9.51 -1.81
N ASN A 116 3.38 -10.39 -2.61
CA ASN A 116 4.18 -11.53 -2.19
C ASN A 116 5.57 -11.53 -2.86
N ASN A 117 5.94 -12.62 -3.54
CA ASN A 117 7.21 -12.87 -4.23
C ASN A 117 7.06 -12.83 -5.77
N GLU A 118 5.94 -12.34 -6.29
CA GLU A 118 5.62 -12.23 -7.70
C GLU A 118 6.51 -11.23 -8.46
N ALA A 119 6.59 -11.35 -9.78
CA ALA A 119 7.09 -10.23 -10.59
C ALA A 119 6.04 -9.12 -10.60
N LEU A 120 6.45 -7.85 -10.47
CA LEU A 120 5.52 -6.74 -10.68
C LEU A 120 5.10 -6.69 -12.14
N ASP A 121 3.85 -6.35 -12.43
CA ASP A 121 3.30 -6.16 -13.77
C ASP A 121 2.40 -4.91 -13.83
N ASP A 122 1.74 -4.69 -14.96
CA ASP A 122 0.92 -3.49 -15.21
C ASP A 122 -0.55 -3.67 -14.79
N PHE A 123 -0.86 -4.66 -13.93
CA PHE A 123 -2.23 -5.03 -13.56
C PHE A 123 -3.09 -3.84 -13.13
N ARG A 124 -2.60 -3.02 -12.21
CA ARG A 124 -3.36 -1.90 -11.64
C ARG A 124 -3.78 -0.90 -12.71
N THR A 125 -2.85 -0.48 -13.56
CA THR A 125 -3.14 0.44 -14.66
C THR A 125 -4.02 -0.21 -15.74
N ALA A 126 -3.83 -1.50 -16.01
CA ALA A 126 -4.55 -2.22 -17.05
C ALA A 126 -6.00 -2.55 -16.66
N ARG A 127 -6.28 -2.83 -15.38
CA ARG A 127 -7.57 -3.34 -14.90
C ARG A 127 -8.41 -2.31 -14.15
N TYR A 128 -7.90 -1.10 -13.93
CA TYR A 128 -8.63 -0.07 -13.18
C TYR A 128 -10.01 0.25 -13.76
N ALA A 129 -10.11 0.48 -15.08
CA ALA A 129 -11.37 0.85 -15.71
C ALA A 129 -12.42 -0.26 -15.56
N GLU A 130 -12.02 -1.50 -15.84
CA GLU A 130 -12.86 -2.70 -15.71
C GLU A 130 -13.36 -2.88 -14.28
N LEU A 131 -12.46 -2.90 -13.30
CA LEU A 131 -12.82 -3.12 -11.89
C LEU A 131 -13.67 -1.97 -11.33
N ARG A 132 -13.35 -0.72 -11.68
CA ARG A 132 -14.16 0.46 -11.30
C ARG A 132 -15.58 0.34 -11.82
N ASP A 133 -15.73 -0.07 -13.08
CA ASP A 133 -17.05 -0.21 -13.70
C ASP A 133 -17.83 -1.39 -13.12
N ARG A 134 -17.14 -2.48 -12.76
CA ARG A 134 -17.73 -3.66 -12.10
C ARG A 134 -18.35 -3.33 -10.74
N VAL A 135 -17.71 -2.49 -9.94
CA VAL A 135 -18.17 -2.15 -8.57
C VAL A 135 -19.09 -0.92 -8.50
N ARG A 136 -19.57 -0.43 -9.65
CA ARG A 136 -20.36 0.80 -9.72
C ARG A 136 -21.66 0.68 -8.94
N GLY A 137 -21.88 1.63 -8.04
CA GLY A 137 -23.10 1.70 -7.23
C GLY A 137 -23.11 0.78 -6.01
N LEU A 138 -22.05 0.00 -5.79
CA LEU A 138 -21.92 -0.87 -4.63
C LEU A 138 -21.36 -0.11 -3.42
N SER A 139 -21.73 -0.56 -2.22
CA SER A 139 -21.05 -0.19 -0.98
C SER A 139 -19.63 -0.78 -0.94
N LEU A 140 -18.80 -0.30 0.00
CA LEU A 140 -17.44 -0.83 0.19
C LEU A 140 -17.43 -2.35 0.43
N ARG A 141 -18.36 -2.86 1.26
CA ARG A 141 -18.46 -4.28 1.58
C ARG A 141 -18.90 -5.11 0.37
N GLU A 142 -19.92 -4.65 -0.35
CA GLU A 142 -20.39 -5.31 -1.58
C GLU A 142 -19.31 -5.31 -2.66
N ALA A 143 -18.56 -4.22 -2.81
CA ALA A 143 -17.45 -4.13 -3.76
C ALA A 143 -16.34 -5.16 -3.48
N ILE A 144 -16.06 -5.47 -2.21
CA ILE A 144 -15.07 -6.51 -1.85
C ILE A 144 -15.54 -7.88 -2.33
N LEU A 145 -16.79 -8.23 -2.03
CA LEU A 145 -17.39 -9.50 -2.43
C LEU A 145 -17.45 -9.60 -3.96
N GLU A 146 -17.87 -8.53 -4.62
CA GLU A 146 -17.98 -8.44 -6.07
C GLU A 146 -16.64 -8.60 -6.78
N VAL A 147 -15.57 -8.00 -6.25
CA VAL A 147 -14.22 -8.22 -6.79
C VAL A 147 -13.77 -9.66 -6.61
N ASN A 148 -14.15 -10.32 -5.51
CA ASN A 148 -13.83 -11.74 -5.32
C ASN A 148 -14.60 -12.64 -6.31
N HIS A 149 -15.87 -12.31 -6.60
CA HIS A 149 -16.62 -12.93 -7.69
C HIS A 149 -15.90 -12.76 -9.03
N TRP A 150 -15.45 -11.55 -9.36
CA TRP A 150 -14.66 -11.31 -10.57
C TRP A 150 -13.38 -12.16 -10.59
N CYS A 151 -12.65 -12.29 -9.47
CA CYS A 151 -11.47 -13.17 -9.41
C CYS A 151 -11.84 -14.64 -9.68
N HIS A 152 -12.95 -15.11 -9.10
CA HIS A 152 -13.47 -16.47 -9.31
C HIS A 152 -13.92 -16.72 -10.77
N GLU A 153 -14.46 -15.71 -11.45
CA GLU A 153 -14.81 -15.79 -12.89
C GLU A 153 -13.58 -16.02 -13.78
N HIS A 154 -12.38 -15.64 -13.31
CA HIS A 154 -11.15 -15.66 -14.10
C HIS A 154 -10.15 -16.77 -13.75
N VAL A 155 -10.13 -17.23 -12.50
CA VAL A 155 -9.07 -18.12 -12.00
C VAL A 155 -9.67 -19.26 -11.20
N THR A 156 -9.20 -20.48 -11.50
CA THR A 156 -9.53 -21.69 -10.75
C THR A 156 -8.29 -22.26 -10.06
N TYR A 157 -8.49 -22.83 -8.87
CA TYR A 157 -7.41 -23.41 -8.08
C TYR A 157 -6.67 -24.51 -8.85
N ASN A 158 -5.34 -24.38 -8.91
CA ASN A 158 -4.44 -25.42 -9.42
C ASN A 158 -3.09 -25.37 -8.68
N PRO A 159 -2.63 -26.49 -8.08
CA PRO A 159 -1.32 -26.55 -7.43
C PRO A 159 -0.17 -26.15 -8.38
N SER A 160 0.80 -25.40 -7.86
CA SER A 160 1.93 -24.87 -8.61
C SER A 160 3.20 -24.79 -7.74
N ASP A 161 4.28 -24.26 -8.32
CA ASP A 161 5.54 -24.01 -7.62
C ASP A 161 5.43 -22.92 -6.54
N ALA A 162 6.44 -22.83 -5.66
CA ALA A 162 6.52 -21.82 -4.60
C ALA A 162 6.65 -20.37 -5.11
N ARG A 163 7.09 -20.16 -6.36
CA ARG A 163 7.12 -18.83 -6.98
C ARG A 163 5.72 -18.41 -7.43
N THR A 164 5.20 -17.34 -6.83
CA THR A 164 3.86 -16.82 -7.16
C THR A 164 3.87 -16.09 -8.51
N SER A 165 2.93 -16.43 -9.39
CA SER A 165 2.69 -15.68 -10.64
C SER A 165 2.20 -14.26 -10.38
N SER A 166 2.51 -13.33 -11.30
CA SER A 166 1.99 -11.96 -11.24
C SER A 166 0.49 -11.92 -11.58
N PRO A 167 -0.28 -10.92 -11.13
CA PRO A 167 -1.73 -10.87 -11.37
C PRO A 167 -2.16 -11.03 -12.83
N LEU A 168 -1.49 -10.34 -13.78
CA LEU A 168 -1.79 -10.51 -15.21
C LEU A 168 -1.38 -11.88 -15.74
N CYS A 169 -0.30 -12.46 -15.20
CA CYS A 169 0.09 -13.82 -15.56
C CYS A 169 -0.92 -14.86 -15.06
N THR A 170 -1.44 -14.70 -13.85
CA THR A 170 -2.49 -15.55 -13.28
C THR A 170 -3.78 -15.45 -14.09
N LEU A 171 -4.17 -14.24 -14.51
CA LEU A 171 -5.31 -14.07 -15.43
C LEU A 171 -5.07 -14.77 -16.78
N ALA A 172 -3.85 -14.72 -17.30
CA ALA A 172 -3.51 -15.34 -18.58
C ALA A 172 -3.50 -16.88 -18.50
N SER A 173 -3.07 -17.46 -17.37
CA SER A 173 -3.09 -18.91 -17.15
C SER A 173 -4.46 -19.43 -16.69
N ALA A 174 -5.36 -18.56 -16.23
CA ALA A 174 -6.65 -18.88 -15.61
C ALA A 174 -6.55 -19.87 -14.44
N THR A 175 -5.36 -20.03 -13.87
CA THR A 175 -5.03 -21.03 -12.86
C THR A 175 -4.00 -20.49 -11.86
N GLY A 176 -4.14 -20.86 -10.59
CA GLY A 176 -3.22 -20.47 -9.52
C GLY A 176 -3.49 -21.24 -8.24
N ARG A 177 -2.50 -21.36 -7.34
CA ARG A 177 -2.76 -21.85 -5.98
C ARG A 177 -3.17 -20.68 -5.08
N CYS A 178 -3.35 -20.95 -3.79
CA CYS A 178 -3.74 -19.95 -2.80
C CYS A 178 -2.86 -18.69 -2.83
N GLY A 179 -1.58 -18.81 -3.20
CA GLY A 179 -0.66 -17.68 -3.35
C GLY A 179 -1.00 -16.75 -4.52
N GLU A 180 -1.25 -17.29 -5.70
CA GLU A 180 -1.64 -16.53 -6.89
C GLU A 180 -3.03 -15.92 -6.75
N GLU A 181 -3.99 -16.70 -6.25
CA GLU A 181 -5.37 -16.26 -6.06
C GLU A 181 -5.43 -15.08 -5.08
N SER A 182 -4.78 -15.21 -3.92
CA SER A 182 -4.73 -14.11 -2.94
C SER A 182 -3.89 -12.91 -3.42
N THR A 183 -2.85 -13.14 -4.24
CA THR A 183 -2.11 -12.04 -4.89
C THR A 183 -2.97 -11.28 -5.89
N LEU A 184 -3.76 -11.99 -6.70
CA LEU A 184 -4.71 -11.41 -7.64
C LEU A 184 -5.79 -10.62 -6.92
N LEU A 185 -6.43 -11.19 -5.91
CA LEU A 185 -7.50 -10.52 -5.16
C LEU A 185 -6.98 -9.26 -4.46
N VAL A 186 -5.82 -9.33 -3.79
CA VAL A 186 -5.20 -8.13 -3.19
C VAL A 186 -4.90 -7.08 -4.26
N ALA A 187 -4.34 -7.46 -5.40
CA ALA A 187 -4.06 -6.52 -6.48
C ALA A 187 -5.35 -5.86 -7.02
N ALA A 188 -6.43 -6.63 -7.17
CA ALA A 188 -7.74 -6.15 -7.62
C ALA A 188 -8.36 -5.16 -6.63
N LEU A 189 -8.43 -5.52 -5.35
CA LEU A 189 -8.96 -4.64 -4.30
C LEU A 189 -8.15 -3.34 -4.17
N ARG A 190 -6.82 -3.43 -4.17
CA ARG A 190 -5.94 -2.25 -4.13
C ARG A 190 -6.10 -1.36 -5.36
N THR A 191 -6.39 -1.93 -6.53
CA THR A 191 -6.60 -1.18 -7.77
C THR A 191 -7.82 -0.27 -7.67
N ILE A 192 -8.87 -0.69 -6.96
CA ILE A 192 -10.05 0.13 -6.66
C ILE A 192 -9.97 0.83 -5.30
N GLY A 193 -8.77 1.01 -4.74
CA GLY A 193 -8.57 1.84 -3.55
C GLY A 193 -9.02 1.20 -2.22
N ILE A 194 -9.28 -0.11 -2.19
CA ILE A 194 -9.66 -0.83 -0.97
C ILE A 194 -8.39 -1.37 -0.30
N PRO A 195 -8.13 -1.06 0.98
CA PRO A 195 -6.97 -1.61 1.69
C PRO A 195 -7.11 -3.12 1.81
N ALA A 196 -6.12 -3.84 1.28
CA ALA A 196 -6.11 -5.29 1.28
C ALA A 196 -4.71 -5.82 1.54
N ARG A 197 -4.61 -6.97 2.20
CA ARG A 197 -3.35 -7.65 2.48
C ARG A 197 -3.50 -9.16 2.33
N GLN A 198 -2.45 -9.79 1.82
CA GLN A 198 -2.34 -11.24 1.86
C GLN A 198 -1.92 -11.63 3.28
N VAL A 199 -2.60 -12.64 3.81
CA VAL A 199 -2.29 -13.25 5.09
C VAL A 199 -1.92 -14.69 4.83
N TYR A 200 -0.91 -15.17 5.55
CA TYR A 200 -0.27 -16.44 5.23
C TYR A 200 0.19 -17.16 6.48
N THR A 201 0.01 -18.48 6.46
CA THR A 201 0.64 -19.40 7.42
C THR A 201 1.53 -20.39 6.67
N PRO A 202 2.81 -20.51 7.04
CA PRO A 202 3.76 -21.39 6.35
C PRO A 202 3.59 -22.87 6.71
N ARG A 203 2.82 -23.18 7.75
CA ARG A 203 2.55 -24.53 8.23
C ARG A 203 1.08 -24.65 8.59
N TRP A 204 0.31 -25.20 7.67
CA TRP A 204 -1.09 -25.47 7.86
C TRP A 204 -1.26 -26.55 8.91
N ALA A 205 -2.00 -26.27 9.99
CA ALA A 205 -1.91 -27.05 11.22
C ALA A 205 -2.34 -28.53 11.12
N HIS A 206 -2.86 -28.97 9.98
CA HIS A 206 -3.49 -30.28 9.78
C HIS A 206 -3.12 -30.93 8.44
N THR A 207 -2.21 -30.33 7.66
CA THR A 207 -1.61 -30.95 6.47
C THR A 207 -0.19 -30.43 6.28
N ASP A 208 0.66 -31.17 5.58
CA ASP A 208 2.02 -30.73 5.25
C ASP A 208 2.01 -29.74 4.08
N ASP A 209 1.35 -28.61 4.27
CA ASP A 209 1.26 -27.52 3.29
C ASP A 209 1.19 -26.16 4.01
N ASN A 210 1.05 -25.11 3.23
CA ASN A 210 0.81 -23.75 3.67
C ASN A 210 -0.60 -23.30 3.25
N HIS A 211 -1.02 -22.11 3.70
CA HIS A 211 -2.23 -21.50 3.19
C HIS A 211 -2.13 -19.97 3.20
N ALA A 212 -2.64 -19.34 2.14
CA ALA A 212 -2.74 -17.90 1.99
C ALA A 212 -4.19 -17.50 1.73
N TRP A 213 -4.63 -16.43 2.38
CA TRP A 213 -5.94 -15.81 2.18
C TRP A 213 -5.80 -14.28 2.12
N VAL A 214 -6.91 -13.58 2.01
CA VAL A 214 -6.93 -12.11 1.96
C VAL A 214 -7.65 -11.56 3.17
N GLU A 215 -7.17 -10.42 3.66
CA GLU A 215 -7.95 -9.54 4.52
C GLU A 215 -8.16 -8.20 3.83
N ALA A 216 -9.39 -7.70 3.89
CA ALA A 216 -9.79 -6.39 3.40
C ALA A 216 -10.28 -5.51 4.55
N TRP A 217 -9.99 -4.21 4.50
CA TRP A 217 -10.37 -3.26 5.54
C TRP A 217 -11.75 -2.67 5.26
N VAL A 218 -12.65 -2.72 6.25
CA VAL A 218 -13.98 -2.12 6.22
C VAL A 218 -14.25 -1.48 7.57
N ASP A 219 -14.62 -0.20 7.57
CA ASP A 219 -15.12 0.51 8.77
C ASP A 219 -14.28 0.31 10.04
N GLY A 220 -12.95 0.42 9.93
CA GLY A 220 -12.03 0.31 11.07
C GLY A 220 -11.49 -1.10 11.33
N HIS A 221 -12.01 -2.12 10.65
CA HIS A 221 -11.72 -3.52 10.95
C HIS A 221 -11.18 -4.26 9.74
N TRP A 222 -10.30 -5.23 9.98
CA TRP A 222 -9.86 -6.18 8.97
C TRP A 222 -10.80 -7.38 8.96
N HIS A 223 -11.32 -7.71 7.79
CA HIS A 223 -12.19 -8.86 7.56
C HIS A 223 -11.51 -9.84 6.61
N PHE A 224 -11.58 -11.13 6.89
CA PHE A 224 -10.96 -12.14 6.05
C PHE A 224 -11.92 -12.71 5.00
N LEU A 225 -11.34 -13.20 3.90
CA LEU A 225 -12.05 -13.92 2.84
C LEU A 225 -11.09 -14.85 2.09
N GLY A 226 -11.63 -15.94 1.57
CA GLY A 226 -10.94 -16.78 0.60
C GLY A 226 -10.78 -16.07 -0.74
N ALA A 227 -9.68 -16.32 -1.44
CA ALA A 227 -9.41 -15.68 -2.72
C ALA A 227 -9.90 -16.55 -3.87
N CYS A 228 -10.64 -15.96 -4.81
CA CYS A 228 -11.37 -16.73 -5.84
C CYS A 228 -12.41 -17.70 -5.25
N GLU A 229 -12.84 -17.45 -4.00
CA GLU A 229 -13.80 -18.26 -3.25
C GLU A 229 -14.98 -17.34 -2.85
N PRO A 230 -16.03 -17.24 -3.68
CA PRO A 230 -17.05 -16.20 -3.56
C PRO A 230 -18.10 -16.53 -2.49
N GLU A 231 -17.68 -16.50 -1.23
CA GLU A 231 -18.58 -16.58 -0.08
C GLU A 231 -19.51 -15.36 -0.02
N PRO A 232 -20.78 -15.51 0.39
CA PRO A 232 -21.78 -14.43 0.32
C PRO A 232 -21.55 -13.33 1.36
N VAL A 233 -20.66 -13.55 2.33
CA VAL A 233 -20.34 -12.61 3.42
C VAL A 233 -18.85 -12.67 3.73
N LEU A 234 -18.33 -11.58 4.30
CA LEU A 234 -16.97 -11.56 4.86
C LEU A 234 -16.90 -12.39 6.15
N ASP A 235 -15.69 -12.80 6.53
CA ASP A 235 -15.40 -13.65 7.70
C ASP A 235 -16.02 -15.06 7.62
N LEU A 236 -16.30 -15.50 6.40
CA LEU A 236 -16.71 -16.86 6.09
C LEU A 236 -15.77 -17.42 5.03
N ALA A 237 -15.23 -18.60 5.32
CA ALA A 237 -14.44 -19.40 4.39
C ALA A 237 -14.43 -20.85 4.86
N TRP A 238 -14.14 -21.77 3.95
CA TRP A 238 -13.97 -23.20 4.28
C TRP A 238 -12.85 -23.43 5.33
N PHE A 239 -11.91 -22.49 5.43
CA PHE A 239 -10.75 -22.58 6.32
C PHE A 239 -10.95 -22.01 7.73
N ASN A 240 -12.14 -21.51 8.09
CA ASN A 240 -12.40 -20.88 9.41
C ASN A 240 -11.94 -21.75 10.59
N ALA A 241 -12.40 -23.00 10.64
CA ALA A 241 -12.02 -23.92 11.70
C ALA A 241 -10.52 -24.30 11.64
N PRO A 242 -9.96 -24.67 10.47
CA PRO A 242 -8.56 -25.03 10.43
C PRO A 242 -7.57 -23.89 10.75
N VAL A 243 -7.82 -22.64 10.32
CA VAL A 243 -6.91 -21.50 10.58
C VAL A 243 -6.84 -21.13 12.07
N SER A 244 -7.90 -21.40 12.84
CA SER A 244 -7.93 -21.15 14.29
C SER A 244 -6.85 -21.89 15.09
N ARG A 245 -6.25 -22.92 14.48
CA ARG A 245 -5.18 -23.75 15.06
C ARG A 245 -3.79 -23.39 14.52
N ALA A 246 -3.67 -22.36 13.69
CA ALA A 246 -2.39 -21.94 13.13
C ALA A 246 -1.46 -21.43 14.24
N ILE A 247 -0.22 -21.93 14.25
CA ILE A 247 0.81 -21.54 15.22
C ILE A 247 1.40 -20.17 14.85
N LEU A 248 1.50 -19.88 13.55
CA LEU A 248 2.05 -18.63 13.02
C LEU A 248 1.19 -18.13 11.87
N VAL A 249 0.74 -16.90 12.00
CA VAL A 249 0.08 -16.16 10.92
C VAL A 249 0.85 -14.88 10.72
N HIS A 250 1.15 -14.53 9.47
CA HIS A 250 1.81 -13.27 9.17
C HIS A 250 1.28 -12.62 7.90
N THR A 251 1.55 -11.32 7.81
CA THR A 251 1.26 -10.49 6.65
C THR A 251 2.42 -9.52 6.44
N LYS A 252 2.58 -9.04 5.20
CA LYS A 252 3.59 -8.05 4.86
C LYS A 252 2.97 -6.66 4.89
N ALA A 253 3.50 -5.79 5.76
CA ALA A 253 3.21 -4.36 5.75
C ALA A 253 4.45 -3.60 5.24
N PHE A 254 4.26 -2.71 4.27
CA PHE A 254 5.35 -1.89 3.74
C PHE A 254 5.47 -0.60 4.53
N GLY A 255 6.67 -0.25 4.98
CA GLY A 255 6.91 0.93 5.81
C GLY A 255 6.74 0.68 7.29
N ARG A 256 6.90 1.74 8.08
CA ARG A 256 6.76 1.66 9.54
C ARG A 256 5.28 1.62 9.91
N TYR A 257 4.77 0.41 10.12
CA TYR A 257 3.38 0.13 10.42
C TYR A 257 3.26 -0.37 11.87
N ASP A 258 3.29 0.56 12.82
CA ASP A 258 3.05 0.32 14.25
C ASP A 258 2.41 1.55 14.87
#